data_AF-A0A7V0W1N6-F1
#
_entry.id   AF-A0A7V0W1N6-F1
#
_cell.length_a   1.000
_cell.length_b   1.000
_cell.length_c   1.000
_cell.angle_alpha   90.00
_cell.angle_beta   90.00
_cell.angle_gamma   90.00
#
_symmetry.space_group_name_H-M   'P 1'
#
loop_
_entity.id
_entity.type
_entity.pdbx_description
1 polymer ?
#
loop_
_entity_poly.entity_id
_entity_poly.type
_entity_poly.pdbx_seq_one_letter_code
_entity_poly.pdbx_strand_id
1 'polypeptide(L)'
;MSDIPRPEYPRPQFVRNEWLNLNGTWDFEMDPGRSGIQRGLMNANNLSGKILVPFCPESELSGIGYKDFMPAVWYIRNVTVPDEWAGKRILLHFGAVDFFTRVWVNGKEVGSHKGGYTPFTFEITDLIQDGNNKIAVYVEDDNRFSGQARGKQCPDFYSRGCDYTRTTGIWQTVWLEAVPRVYIENVKLTPDLDNGRLIISAKLNGNTRGMTFKAQAFAEGSLVGETQTPCFNTDADTYIELKDVRTWSPEDPFLYDLKLTLENDVIVIDRVDSYFGMRSIKIENPAILLNGRPVFQRLVLDQGFYPDGIYTAPNDDALKNDIKLAMDVGFNGARLHQKVFEPRFLYWADKMGYLVWGEYPNWGLNHSAKETLEQVLSNWLEVLDRDYNHPSIVGWCPFNETPGNQNPELLRLIYRITKAYDHTRPTIDTSGYVHVETDLYDVHN
;
A
#
# COMPACT_ATOMS: atom_id res chain seq x y z
N MET A 1 -20.30 -10.87 -19.73
CA MET A 1 -19.34 -10.95 -18.60
C MET A 1 -19.55 -9.66 -17.83
N SER A 2 -19.88 -9.69 -16.53
CA SER A 2 -19.92 -8.44 -15.78
C SER A 2 -18.49 -7.93 -15.66
N ASP A 3 -18.24 -6.67 -16.02
CA ASP A 3 -16.92 -6.06 -15.92
C ASP A 3 -16.41 -6.16 -14.46
N ILE A 4 -15.22 -6.72 -14.28
CA ILE A 4 -14.59 -6.85 -12.95
C ILE A 4 -14.28 -5.41 -12.46
N PRO A 5 -14.79 -4.99 -11.29
CA PRO A 5 -14.50 -3.66 -10.78
C PRO A 5 -13.02 -3.57 -10.37
N ARG A 6 -12.41 -2.42 -10.64
CA ARG A 6 -10.98 -2.18 -10.40
C ARG A 6 -10.11 -3.31 -11.02
N PRO A 7 -10.14 -3.47 -12.36
CA PRO A 7 -9.47 -4.58 -13.05
C PRO A 7 -7.94 -4.42 -13.12
N GLU A 8 -7.40 -3.26 -12.73
CA GLU A 8 -5.98 -2.95 -12.80
C GLU A 8 -5.17 -3.81 -11.83
N TYR A 9 -3.93 -4.12 -12.20
CA TYR A 9 -3.02 -4.83 -11.29
C TYR A 9 -2.67 -3.93 -10.08
N PRO A 10 -2.84 -4.39 -8.83
CA PRO A 10 -2.77 -3.49 -7.65
C PRO A 10 -1.38 -2.95 -7.31
N ARG A 11 -0.29 -3.57 -7.82
CA ARG A 11 1.10 -3.20 -7.49
C ARG A 11 1.86 -2.70 -8.73
N PRO A 12 1.65 -1.44 -9.16
CA PRO A 12 2.24 -0.93 -10.40
C PRO A 12 3.77 -0.85 -10.40
N GLN A 13 4.43 -0.86 -9.23
CA GLN A 13 5.89 -0.92 -9.10
C GLN A 13 6.45 -2.36 -8.91
N PHE A 14 5.60 -3.38 -8.97
CA PHE A 14 6.01 -4.78 -8.77
C PHE A 14 5.08 -5.73 -9.53
N VAL A 15 5.08 -5.61 -10.86
CA VAL A 15 4.12 -6.26 -11.77
C VAL A 15 4.49 -7.71 -12.05
N ARG A 16 3.51 -8.59 -11.84
CA ARG A 16 3.54 -10.01 -12.22
C ARG A 16 2.43 -10.30 -13.22
N ASN A 17 2.71 -11.17 -14.18
CA ASN A 17 1.75 -11.50 -15.23
C ASN A 17 0.78 -12.62 -14.81
N GLU A 18 1.18 -13.48 -13.89
CA GLU A 18 0.38 -14.62 -13.43
C GLU A 18 -0.36 -14.27 -12.15
N TRP A 19 -1.53 -13.66 -12.32
CA TRP A 19 -2.37 -13.23 -11.22
C TRP A 19 -3.86 -13.38 -11.56
N LEU A 20 -4.70 -13.39 -10.53
CA LEU A 20 -6.15 -13.49 -10.66
C LEU A 20 -6.80 -12.44 -9.77
N ASN A 21 -7.54 -11.51 -10.38
CA ASN A 21 -8.30 -10.50 -9.65
C ASN A 21 -9.50 -11.15 -8.94
N LEU A 22 -9.59 -11.00 -7.61
CA LEU A 22 -10.69 -11.48 -6.79
C LEU A 22 -11.68 -10.38 -6.40
N ASN A 23 -11.72 -9.27 -7.12
CA ASN A 23 -12.82 -8.32 -7.07
C ASN A 23 -14.08 -8.87 -7.73
N GLY A 24 -15.23 -8.26 -7.45
CA GLY A 24 -16.55 -8.72 -7.89
C GLY A 24 -17.41 -9.17 -6.71
N THR A 25 -18.44 -9.96 -6.99
CA THR A 25 -19.44 -10.33 -5.98
C THR A 25 -18.91 -11.41 -5.02
N TRP A 26 -19.00 -11.15 -3.72
CA TRP A 26 -18.75 -12.10 -2.63
C TRP A 26 -20.04 -12.36 -1.86
N ASP A 27 -20.16 -13.53 -1.23
CA ASP A 27 -21.11 -13.75 -0.13
C ASP A 27 -20.74 -12.85 1.05
N PHE A 28 -21.73 -12.27 1.72
CA PHE A 28 -21.53 -11.30 2.81
C PHE A 28 -22.53 -11.48 3.95
N GLU A 29 -22.08 -11.30 5.18
CA GLU A 29 -22.93 -11.26 6.37
C GLU A 29 -22.35 -10.31 7.43
N MET A 30 -23.19 -9.44 7.98
CA MET A 30 -22.87 -8.67 9.19
C MET A 30 -22.98 -9.59 10.42
N ASP A 31 -22.02 -9.50 11.34
CA ASP A 31 -21.98 -10.31 12.57
C ASP A 31 -21.93 -9.42 13.82
N PRO A 32 -23.04 -8.71 14.14
CA PRO A 32 -23.07 -7.74 15.23
C PRO A 32 -22.77 -8.34 16.61
N GLY A 33 -22.97 -9.65 16.77
CA GLY A 33 -22.67 -10.38 18.01
C GLY A 33 -21.25 -10.95 18.09
N ARG A 34 -20.40 -10.77 17.07
CA ARG A 34 -19.05 -11.38 16.97
C ARG A 34 -19.04 -12.88 17.27
N SER A 35 -20.08 -13.57 16.79
CA SER A 35 -20.34 -14.98 17.11
C SER A 35 -20.12 -15.91 15.92
N GLY A 36 -19.81 -15.36 14.74
CA GLY A 36 -19.72 -16.08 13.47
C GLY A 36 -18.68 -17.21 13.49
N ILE A 37 -17.58 -17.03 14.21
CA ILE A 37 -16.57 -18.10 14.37
C ILE A 37 -17.19 -19.28 15.12
N GLN A 38 -17.89 -19.03 16.22
CA GLN A 38 -18.57 -20.07 17.02
C GLN A 38 -19.74 -20.71 16.26
N ARG A 39 -20.43 -19.93 15.43
CA ARG A 39 -21.48 -20.41 14.50
C ARG A 39 -20.91 -21.21 13.32
N GLY A 40 -19.60 -21.21 13.12
CA GLY A 40 -18.94 -21.95 12.05
C GLY A 40 -19.04 -21.29 10.67
N LEU A 41 -19.16 -19.96 10.59
CA LEU A 41 -19.33 -19.25 9.31
C LEU A 41 -18.16 -19.43 8.33
N MET A 42 -16.94 -19.69 8.81
CA MET A 42 -15.80 -20.03 7.94
C MET A 42 -16.06 -21.29 7.08
N ASN A 43 -16.97 -22.16 7.53
CA ASN A 43 -17.36 -23.38 6.84
C ASN A 43 -18.72 -23.28 6.14
N ALA A 44 -19.43 -22.15 6.24
CA ALA A 44 -20.71 -21.95 5.56
C ALA A 44 -20.55 -22.11 4.04
N ASN A 45 -21.61 -22.57 3.37
CA ASN A 45 -21.63 -22.67 1.91
C ASN A 45 -21.94 -21.32 1.27
N ASN A 46 -22.84 -20.56 1.89
CA ASN A 46 -23.26 -19.23 1.47
C ASN A 46 -23.52 -18.38 2.73
N LEU A 47 -23.48 -17.06 2.58
CA LEU A 47 -23.88 -16.11 3.60
C LEU A 47 -25.24 -15.49 3.26
N SER A 48 -25.80 -14.70 4.17
CA SER A 48 -27.15 -14.14 4.04
C SER A 48 -27.31 -13.09 2.93
N GLY A 49 -26.23 -12.43 2.51
CA GLY A 49 -26.23 -11.40 1.48
C GLY A 49 -25.08 -11.51 0.49
N LYS A 50 -24.98 -10.52 -0.39
CA LYS A 50 -23.91 -10.37 -1.38
C LYS A 50 -23.36 -8.95 -1.34
N ILE A 51 -22.06 -8.80 -1.56
CA ILE A 51 -21.37 -7.50 -1.62
C ILE A 51 -20.45 -7.44 -2.84
N LEU A 52 -20.29 -6.26 -3.45
CA LEU A 52 -19.32 -6.01 -4.50
C LEU A 52 -17.97 -5.55 -3.91
N VAL A 53 -16.99 -6.44 -3.88
CA VAL A 53 -15.60 -6.15 -3.49
C VAL A 53 -14.88 -5.46 -4.66
N PRO A 54 -14.08 -4.40 -4.43
CA PRO A 54 -13.48 -4.02 -3.15
C PRO A 54 -14.12 -2.79 -2.50
N PHE A 55 -15.43 -2.59 -2.63
CA PHE A 55 -16.11 -1.49 -1.97
C PHE A 55 -16.55 -1.91 -0.57
N CYS A 56 -16.30 -1.06 0.44
CA CYS A 56 -16.75 -1.32 1.82
C CYS A 56 -18.28 -1.35 1.94
N PRO A 57 -18.86 -2.04 2.94
CA PRO A 57 -20.31 -2.17 3.05
C PRO A 57 -21.04 -0.83 3.28
N GLU A 58 -20.36 0.20 3.78
CA GLU A 58 -20.91 1.56 3.90
C GLU A 58 -21.11 2.25 2.54
N SER A 59 -20.34 1.85 1.54
CA SER A 59 -20.34 2.44 0.19
C SER A 59 -21.56 1.98 -0.61
N GLU A 60 -22.15 2.89 -1.38
CA GLU A 60 -23.26 2.56 -2.28
C GLU A 60 -22.78 1.65 -3.43
N LEU A 61 -21.52 1.81 -3.86
CA LEU A 61 -20.92 0.98 -4.91
C LEU A 61 -20.79 -0.50 -4.51
N SER A 62 -20.81 -0.80 -3.21
CA SER A 62 -20.79 -2.18 -2.70
C SER A 62 -22.12 -2.92 -2.91
N GLY A 63 -23.20 -2.18 -3.16
CA GLY A 63 -24.58 -2.67 -3.18
C GLY A 63 -25.20 -2.86 -1.79
N ILE A 64 -24.49 -2.52 -0.70
CA ILE A 64 -24.99 -2.62 0.68
C ILE A 64 -25.45 -1.26 1.22
N GLY A 65 -24.61 -0.22 1.18
CA GLY A 65 -24.95 1.13 1.64
C GLY A 65 -25.26 1.25 3.14
N TYR A 66 -24.81 0.29 3.97
CA TYR A 66 -25.14 0.23 5.39
C TYR A 66 -24.17 1.06 6.22
N LYS A 67 -24.63 2.23 6.69
CA LYS A 67 -23.80 3.24 7.37
C LYS A 67 -23.94 3.26 8.88
N ASP A 68 -24.43 2.20 9.52
CA ASP A 68 -24.34 2.07 10.99
C ASP A 68 -23.05 1.31 11.37
N PHE A 69 -22.77 1.16 12.66
CA PHE A 69 -21.60 0.42 13.12
C PHE A 69 -21.74 -1.08 12.86
N MET A 70 -20.68 -1.68 12.28
CA MET A 70 -20.59 -3.12 12.03
C MET A 70 -19.42 -3.70 12.85
N PRO A 71 -19.66 -4.20 14.08
CA PRO A 71 -18.60 -4.70 14.95
C PRO A 71 -17.79 -5.87 14.39
N ALA A 72 -18.40 -6.63 13.48
CA ALA A 72 -17.73 -7.62 12.65
C ALA A 72 -18.54 -7.92 11.38
N VAL A 73 -17.85 -8.37 10.34
CA VAL A 73 -18.42 -8.81 9.07
C VAL A 73 -17.72 -10.05 8.54
N TRP A 74 -18.40 -10.79 7.67
CA TRP A 74 -17.91 -11.99 7.00
C TRP A 74 -18.02 -11.87 5.50
N TYR A 75 -17.02 -12.40 4.80
CA TYR A 75 -17.01 -12.56 3.35
C TYR A 75 -16.71 -14.01 2.98
N ILE A 76 -17.39 -14.54 1.96
CA ILE A 76 -17.03 -15.84 1.36
C ILE A 76 -16.92 -15.68 -0.16
N ARG A 77 -15.86 -16.24 -0.74
CA ARG A 77 -15.71 -16.38 -2.19
C ARG A 77 -15.19 -17.76 -2.56
N ASN A 78 -15.79 -18.29 -3.61
CA ASN A 78 -15.34 -19.49 -4.29
C ASN A 78 -14.45 -19.07 -5.46
N VAL A 79 -13.29 -19.71 -5.62
CA VAL A 79 -12.30 -19.42 -6.65
C VAL A 79 -11.78 -20.71 -7.26
N THR A 80 -11.59 -20.71 -8.57
CA THR A 80 -10.86 -21.76 -9.28
C THR A 80 -9.46 -21.24 -9.58
N VAL A 81 -8.45 -21.95 -9.08
CA VAL A 81 -7.05 -21.66 -9.42
C VAL A 81 -6.81 -22.22 -10.83
N PRO A 82 -6.23 -21.43 -11.76
CA PRO A 82 -5.94 -21.90 -13.12
C PRO A 82 -5.02 -23.14 -13.14
N ASP A 83 -5.30 -24.10 -14.02
CA ASP A 83 -4.50 -25.33 -14.16
C ASP A 83 -3.04 -25.03 -14.55
N GLU A 84 -2.79 -23.92 -15.26
CA GLU A 84 -1.45 -23.45 -15.64
C GLU A 84 -0.58 -23.04 -14.43
N TRP A 85 -1.18 -22.94 -13.24
CA TRP A 85 -0.47 -22.64 -12.00
C TRP A 85 -0.03 -23.90 -11.25
N ALA A 86 -0.29 -25.10 -11.80
CA ALA A 86 0.13 -26.36 -11.20
C ALA A 86 1.65 -26.37 -10.89
N GLY A 87 2.01 -26.73 -9.65
CA GLY A 87 3.39 -26.80 -9.18
C GLY A 87 4.02 -25.45 -8.77
N LYS A 88 3.29 -24.34 -8.91
CA LYS A 88 3.68 -23.01 -8.41
C LYS A 88 3.18 -22.81 -6.98
N ARG A 89 3.73 -21.79 -6.31
CA ARG A 89 3.26 -21.33 -5.01
C ARG A 89 2.15 -20.31 -5.23
N ILE A 90 1.10 -20.40 -4.43
CA ILE A 90 -0.08 -19.53 -4.56
C ILE A 90 -0.10 -18.55 -3.39
N LEU A 91 -0.02 -17.27 -3.72
CA LEU A 91 -0.09 -16.17 -2.76
C LEU A 91 -1.47 -15.52 -2.83
N LEU A 92 -2.13 -15.37 -1.69
CA LEU A 92 -3.37 -14.63 -1.53
C LEU A 92 -3.07 -13.28 -0.91
N HIS A 93 -3.41 -12.22 -1.65
CA HIS A 93 -3.12 -10.84 -1.30
C HIS A 93 -4.39 -10.07 -0.99
N PHE A 94 -4.27 -9.17 -0.02
CA PHE A 94 -5.26 -8.15 0.30
C PHE A 94 -4.57 -6.79 0.27
N GLY A 95 -5.15 -5.84 -0.46
CA GLY A 95 -4.60 -4.48 -0.54
C GLY A 95 -4.73 -3.70 0.77
N ALA A 96 -5.92 -3.78 1.38
CA ALA A 96 -6.23 -3.21 2.69
C ALA A 96 -7.61 -3.72 3.15
N VAL A 97 -7.74 -4.04 4.44
CA VAL A 97 -8.97 -4.50 5.07
C VAL A 97 -9.08 -3.86 6.46
N ASP A 98 -10.13 -3.09 6.71
CA ASP A 98 -10.32 -2.37 7.98
C ASP A 98 -11.15 -3.21 8.97
N PHE A 99 -10.63 -3.76 10.07
CA PHE A 99 -9.32 -3.52 10.65
C PHE A 99 -8.56 -4.79 11.07
N PHE A 100 -9.19 -5.67 11.86
CA PHE A 100 -8.59 -6.94 12.28
C PHE A 100 -9.16 -8.08 11.45
N THR A 101 -8.32 -8.68 10.63
CA THR A 101 -8.74 -9.66 9.62
C THR A 101 -8.23 -11.06 9.97
N ARG A 102 -9.09 -12.07 9.81
CA ARG A 102 -8.71 -13.49 9.83
C ARG A 102 -9.20 -14.16 8.56
N VAL A 103 -8.39 -15.06 8.01
CA VAL A 103 -8.67 -15.69 6.72
C VAL A 103 -8.60 -17.20 6.83
N TRP A 104 -9.50 -17.89 6.14
CA TRP A 104 -9.52 -19.33 5.97
C TRP A 104 -9.56 -19.70 4.50
N VAL A 105 -8.87 -20.78 4.15
CA VAL A 105 -8.97 -21.44 2.84
C VAL A 105 -9.40 -22.88 3.06
N ASN A 106 -10.50 -23.28 2.41
CA ASN A 106 -11.10 -24.62 2.54
C ASN A 106 -11.30 -25.05 4.00
N GLY A 107 -11.74 -24.10 4.84
CA GLY A 107 -12.03 -24.32 6.27
C GLY A 107 -10.81 -24.32 7.19
N LYS A 108 -9.58 -24.20 6.66
CA LYS A 108 -8.34 -24.09 7.44
C LYS A 108 -7.89 -22.64 7.54
N GLU A 109 -7.57 -22.20 8.75
CA GLU A 109 -7.09 -20.83 8.98
C GLU A 109 -5.70 -20.64 8.39
N VAL A 110 -5.49 -19.56 7.62
CA VAL A 110 -4.18 -19.22 7.04
C VAL A 110 -3.41 -18.20 7.87
N GLY A 111 -4.12 -17.34 8.59
CA GLY A 111 -3.51 -16.31 9.41
C GLY A 111 -4.43 -15.12 9.66
N SER A 112 -3.84 -14.08 10.25
CA SER A 112 -4.51 -12.83 10.60
C SER A 112 -3.62 -11.62 10.32
N HIS A 113 -4.25 -10.46 10.09
CA HIS A 113 -3.60 -9.16 9.99
C HIS A 113 -4.35 -8.12 10.82
N LYS A 114 -3.62 -7.15 11.37
CA LYS A 114 -4.16 -6.05 12.16
C LYS A 114 -3.65 -4.73 11.56
N GLY A 115 -4.54 -3.97 10.92
CA GLY A 115 -4.18 -2.77 10.20
C GLY A 115 -5.17 -2.48 9.08
N GLY A 116 -5.74 -1.28 9.02
CA GLY A 116 -6.78 -0.95 8.06
C GLY A 116 -6.29 -0.43 6.70
N TYR A 117 -4.99 -0.21 6.54
CA TYR A 117 -4.48 0.67 5.46
C TYR A 117 -3.28 0.11 4.70
N THR A 118 -2.80 -1.06 5.10
CA THR A 118 -1.59 -1.69 4.58
C THR A 118 -1.90 -3.08 4.02
N PRO A 119 -1.15 -3.52 2.99
CA PRO A 119 -1.38 -4.80 2.37
C PRO A 119 -0.80 -5.94 3.23
N PHE A 120 -1.37 -7.13 3.06
CA PHE A 120 -0.84 -8.36 3.63
C PHE A 120 -1.04 -9.53 2.67
N THR A 121 -0.23 -10.56 2.86
CA THR A 121 -0.17 -11.73 1.97
C THR A 121 -0.08 -13.01 2.78
N PHE A 122 -0.83 -14.04 2.35
CA PHE A 122 -0.69 -15.40 2.86
C PHE A 122 -0.31 -16.33 1.73
N GLU A 123 0.67 -17.21 1.94
CA GLU A 123 0.87 -18.34 1.06
C GLU A 123 -0.16 -19.43 1.39
N ILE A 124 -0.91 -19.87 0.38
CA ILE A 124 -2.02 -20.81 0.53
C ILE A 124 -1.81 -22.10 -0.28
N THR A 125 -0.62 -22.29 -0.84
CA THR A 125 -0.25 -23.41 -1.73
C THR A 125 -0.74 -24.77 -1.22
N ASP A 126 -0.45 -25.09 0.04
CA ASP A 126 -0.77 -26.39 0.64
C ASP A 126 -2.26 -26.57 1.00
N LEU A 127 -3.07 -25.54 0.81
CA LEU A 127 -4.51 -25.53 1.10
C LEU A 127 -5.36 -25.55 -0.17
N ILE A 128 -4.75 -25.28 -1.32
CA ILE A 128 -5.43 -25.35 -2.61
C ILE A 128 -5.74 -26.80 -2.97
N GLN A 129 -6.97 -27.02 -3.44
CA GLN A 129 -7.44 -28.27 -4.01
C GLN A 129 -7.83 -28.07 -5.48
N ASP A 130 -7.89 -29.16 -6.24
CA ASP A 130 -8.34 -29.12 -7.64
C ASP A 130 -9.76 -28.54 -7.76
N GLY A 131 -9.97 -27.72 -8.79
CA GLY A 131 -11.26 -27.08 -9.03
C GLY A 131 -11.55 -25.94 -8.03
N ASN A 132 -12.66 -26.05 -7.30
CA ASN A 132 -13.18 -24.94 -6.51
C ASN A 132 -12.58 -24.87 -5.11
N ASN A 133 -12.12 -23.68 -4.73
CA ASN A 133 -11.52 -23.35 -3.45
C ASN A 133 -12.33 -22.26 -2.74
N LYS A 134 -12.62 -22.46 -1.47
CA LYS A 134 -13.39 -21.49 -0.67
C LYS A 134 -12.45 -20.63 0.16
N ILE A 135 -12.53 -19.32 -0.01
CA ILE A 135 -11.90 -18.32 0.83
C ILE A 135 -12.99 -17.74 1.74
N ALA A 136 -12.78 -17.78 3.05
CA ALA A 136 -13.61 -17.11 4.03
C ALA A 136 -12.79 -16.05 4.76
N VAL A 137 -13.36 -14.86 4.94
CA VAL A 137 -12.71 -13.72 5.58
C VAL A 137 -13.61 -13.21 6.70
N TYR A 138 -13.05 -13.08 7.88
CA TYR A 138 -13.68 -12.43 9.03
C TYR A 138 -12.97 -11.13 9.30
N VAL A 139 -13.73 -10.07 9.55
CA VAL A 139 -13.17 -8.75 9.87
C VAL A 139 -13.86 -8.19 11.10
N GLU A 140 -13.08 -7.77 12.09
CA GLU A 140 -13.53 -6.94 13.22
C GLU A 140 -13.07 -5.51 13.04
N ASP A 141 -13.92 -4.58 13.47
CA ASP A 141 -13.65 -3.15 13.46
C ASP A 141 -14.34 -2.50 14.67
N ASP A 142 -13.63 -1.60 15.35
CA ASP A 142 -14.19 -0.70 16.34
C ASP A 142 -13.62 0.72 16.16
N ASN A 143 -14.14 1.43 15.18
CA ASN A 143 -13.83 2.84 14.92
C ASN A 143 -14.08 3.80 16.12
N ARG A 144 -14.72 3.37 17.22
CA ARG A 144 -14.86 4.18 18.45
C ARG A 144 -13.79 3.86 19.50
N PHE A 145 -13.04 2.79 19.31
CA PHE A 145 -11.93 2.43 20.19
C PHE A 145 -10.71 3.31 19.88
N SER A 146 -10.29 4.11 20.86
CA SER A 146 -9.15 5.04 20.70
C SER A 146 -7.78 4.36 20.58
N GLY A 147 -7.71 3.03 20.64
CA GLY A 147 -6.49 2.26 20.39
C GLY A 147 -6.36 1.76 18.95
N GLN A 148 -7.33 2.06 18.07
CA GLN A 148 -7.30 1.72 16.64
C GLN A 148 -7.07 2.99 15.81
N ALA A 149 -6.08 2.95 14.92
CA ALA A 149 -5.87 4.00 13.93
C ALA A 149 -7.03 3.98 12.92
N ARG A 150 -7.83 5.05 12.92
CA ARG A 150 -9.07 5.15 12.12
C ARG A 150 -9.04 6.26 11.08
N GLY A 151 -8.01 7.10 11.08
CA GLY A 151 -7.96 8.28 10.21
C GLY A 151 -9.17 9.20 10.42
N LYS A 152 -9.57 9.92 9.38
CA LYS A 152 -10.72 10.85 9.44
C LYS A 152 -12.08 10.15 9.32
N GLN A 153 -12.20 8.89 9.72
CA GLN A 153 -13.51 8.24 9.87
C GLN A 153 -14.28 8.85 11.04
N CYS A 154 -15.62 8.91 10.99
CA CYS A 154 -16.42 9.54 12.05
C CYS A 154 -16.86 8.53 13.12
N PRO A 155 -16.63 8.82 14.42
CA PRO A 155 -17.01 7.92 15.51
C PRO A 155 -18.50 8.03 15.88
N ASP A 156 -19.21 8.98 15.27
CA ASP A 156 -20.64 9.21 15.40
C ASP A 156 -21.37 8.72 14.14
N PHE A 157 -22.69 8.50 14.24
CA PHE A 157 -23.49 7.97 13.13
C PHE A 157 -23.43 8.84 11.86
N TYR A 158 -23.51 10.17 12.00
CA TYR A 158 -23.38 11.11 10.87
C TYR A 158 -22.00 11.75 10.86
N SER A 159 -21.44 11.97 9.65
CA SER A 159 -20.22 12.76 9.46
C SER A 159 -20.37 14.17 10.03
N ARG A 160 -19.27 14.73 10.55
CA ARG A 160 -19.24 16.07 11.12
C ARG A 160 -17.85 16.69 11.06
N GLY A 161 -17.79 18.00 10.82
CA GLY A 161 -16.52 18.73 10.76
C GLY A 161 -15.58 18.11 9.72
N CYS A 162 -14.41 17.66 10.17
CA CYS A 162 -13.43 16.97 9.34
C CYS A 162 -13.47 15.43 9.48
N ASP A 163 -14.47 14.86 10.16
CA ASP A 163 -14.68 13.42 10.29
C ASP A 163 -15.75 12.94 9.29
N TYR A 164 -15.37 12.07 8.35
CA TYR A 164 -16.15 11.58 7.22
C TYR A 164 -16.78 10.20 7.48
N THR A 165 -17.43 9.61 6.48
CA THR A 165 -18.08 8.29 6.65
C THR A 165 -17.04 7.22 6.98
N ARG A 166 -17.40 6.28 7.87
CA ARG A 166 -16.51 5.18 8.26
C ARG A 166 -16.40 4.11 7.17
N THR A 167 -15.40 3.24 7.30
CA THR A 167 -15.12 2.14 6.38
C THR A 167 -14.83 0.91 7.19
N THR A 168 -15.54 -0.19 6.94
CA THR A 168 -15.25 -1.49 7.53
C THR A 168 -15.00 -2.53 6.44
N GLY A 169 -14.18 -3.53 6.72
CA GLY A 169 -13.93 -4.65 5.83
C GLY A 169 -13.03 -4.32 4.65
N ILE A 170 -13.21 -5.07 3.56
CA ILE A 170 -12.33 -5.03 2.40
C ILE A 170 -12.62 -3.75 1.60
N TRP A 171 -11.65 -2.85 1.49
CA TRP A 171 -11.79 -1.59 0.73
C TRP A 171 -10.74 -1.40 -0.38
N GLN A 172 -9.78 -2.33 -0.51
CA GLN A 172 -8.89 -2.42 -1.67
C GLN A 172 -8.91 -3.84 -2.27
N THR A 173 -8.37 -3.97 -3.48
CA THR A 173 -8.40 -5.20 -4.27
C THR A 173 -7.89 -6.42 -3.49
N VAL A 174 -8.55 -7.57 -3.71
CA VAL A 174 -8.08 -8.89 -3.30
C VAL A 174 -7.65 -9.63 -4.55
N TRP A 175 -6.52 -10.34 -4.51
CA TRP A 175 -6.04 -11.08 -5.69
C TRP A 175 -5.20 -12.29 -5.31
N LEU A 176 -5.07 -13.23 -6.26
CA LEU A 176 -4.08 -14.30 -6.18
C LEU A 176 -2.90 -14.01 -7.10
N GLU A 177 -1.73 -14.51 -6.73
CA GLU A 177 -0.56 -14.63 -7.61
C GLU A 177 -0.03 -16.04 -7.60
N ALA A 178 0.39 -16.52 -8.77
CA ALA A 178 1.25 -17.68 -8.85
C ALA A 178 2.69 -17.25 -8.99
N VAL A 179 3.55 -17.81 -8.13
CA VAL A 179 4.98 -17.55 -8.15
C VAL A 179 5.76 -18.87 -8.23
N PRO A 180 6.93 -18.88 -8.87
CA PRO A 180 7.82 -20.04 -8.86
C PRO A 180 8.22 -20.43 -7.43
N ARG A 181 8.80 -21.62 -7.26
CA ARG A 181 9.22 -22.12 -5.93
C ARG A 181 10.20 -21.18 -5.23
N VAL A 182 11.06 -20.55 -6.00
CA VAL A 182 11.93 -19.45 -5.59
C VAL A 182 11.56 -18.23 -6.39
N TYR A 183 11.42 -17.06 -5.76
CA TYR A 183 10.89 -15.87 -6.42
C TYR A 183 11.44 -14.59 -5.81
N ILE A 184 11.33 -13.48 -6.54
CA ILE A 184 11.65 -12.13 -6.06
C ILE A 184 10.49 -11.70 -5.15
N GLU A 185 10.75 -11.56 -3.86
CA GLU A 185 9.70 -11.24 -2.87
C GLU A 185 9.41 -9.75 -2.83
N ASN A 186 10.46 -8.92 -2.82
CA ASN A 186 10.35 -7.48 -2.80
C ASN A 186 11.63 -6.84 -3.35
N VAL A 187 11.55 -5.58 -3.79
CA VAL A 187 12.72 -4.76 -4.13
C VAL A 187 12.63 -3.36 -3.55
N LYS A 188 13.76 -2.85 -3.09
CA LYS A 188 13.95 -1.47 -2.67
C LYS A 188 14.85 -0.77 -3.68
N LEU A 189 14.34 0.30 -4.30
CA LEU A 189 14.94 1.04 -5.40
C LEU A 189 15.34 2.43 -4.89
N THR A 190 16.64 2.68 -4.75
CA THR A 190 17.17 3.93 -4.18
C THR A 190 17.95 4.71 -5.24
N PRO A 191 17.41 5.83 -5.76
CA PRO A 191 18.14 6.69 -6.69
C PRO A 191 19.37 7.32 -6.02
N ASP A 192 20.55 7.10 -6.59
CA ASP A 192 21.81 7.76 -6.21
C ASP A 192 22.22 8.71 -7.34
N LEU A 193 21.57 9.88 -7.34
CA LEU A 193 21.68 10.85 -8.43
C LEU A 193 23.10 11.43 -8.55
N ASP A 194 23.80 11.61 -7.43
CA ASP A 194 25.16 12.17 -7.40
C ASP A 194 26.17 11.23 -8.10
N ASN A 195 25.89 9.93 -8.16
CA ASN A 195 26.70 8.92 -8.86
C ASN A 195 26.06 8.38 -10.15
N GLY A 196 24.91 8.92 -10.57
CA GLY A 196 24.22 8.51 -11.80
C GLY A 196 23.79 7.03 -11.82
N ARG A 197 23.37 6.48 -10.68
CA ARG A 197 23.03 5.05 -10.57
C ARG A 197 21.77 4.79 -9.74
N LEU A 198 21.13 3.65 -9.98
CA LEU A 198 20.05 3.13 -9.15
C LEU A 198 20.59 2.01 -8.26
N ILE A 199 20.50 2.16 -6.94
CA ILE A 199 20.83 1.09 -5.99
C ILE A 199 19.59 0.20 -5.82
N ILE A 200 19.79 -1.11 -5.87
CA ILE A 200 18.73 -2.11 -5.79
C ILE A 200 19.07 -3.07 -4.65
N SER A 201 18.15 -3.19 -3.70
CA SER A 201 18.16 -4.26 -2.69
C SER A 201 16.96 -5.16 -2.91
N ALA A 202 17.21 -6.40 -3.34
CA ALA A 202 16.17 -7.38 -3.59
C ALA A 202 16.09 -8.41 -2.46
N LYS A 203 14.89 -8.63 -1.94
CA LYS A 203 14.56 -9.78 -1.09
C LYS A 203 14.04 -10.91 -1.96
N LEU A 204 14.52 -12.11 -1.70
CA LEU A 204 14.24 -13.33 -2.43
C LEU A 204 13.66 -14.37 -1.47
N ASN A 205 12.67 -15.11 -1.95
CA ASN A 205 12.04 -16.17 -1.17
C ASN A 205 12.48 -17.55 -1.67
N GLY A 206 12.87 -18.43 -0.75
CA GLY A 206 13.37 -19.77 -1.02
C GLY A 206 14.90 -19.85 -1.17
N ASN A 207 15.44 -21.02 -1.52
CA ASN A 207 16.89 -21.23 -1.64
C ASN A 207 17.39 -20.80 -3.03
N THR A 208 17.99 -19.63 -3.12
CA THR A 208 18.52 -19.08 -4.38
C THR A 208 20.03 -19.30 -4.55
N ARG A 209 20.66 -20.19 -3.76
CA ARG A 209 22.10 -20.42 -3.85
C ARG A 209 22.49 -20.93 -5.26
N GLY A 210 23.41 -20.22 -5.89
CA GLY A 210 23.86 -20.52 -7.26
C GLY A 210 23.04 -19.84 -8.36
N MET A 211 21.98 -19.12 -7.99
CA MET A 211 21.19 -18.29 -8.92
C MET A 211 21.79 -16.89 -9.06
N THR A 212 21.35 -16.19 -10.10
CA THR A 212 21.73 -14.82 -10.41
C THR A 212 20.50 -13.93 -10.43
N PHE A 213 20.59 -12.78 -9.78
CA PHE A 213 19.62 -11.71 -9.91
C PHE A 213 20.10 -10.72 -10.97
N LYS A 214 19.23 -10.36 -11.91
CA LYS A 214 19.53 -9.44 -13.00
C LYS A 214 18.50 -8.31 -13.05
N ALA A 215 18.98 -7.11 -13.33
CA ALA A 215 18.13 -5.92 -13.46
C ALA A 215 18.51 -5.12 -14.71
N GLN A 216 17.51 -4.68 -15.47
CA GLN A 216 17.69 -3.94 -16.73
C GLN A 216 16.78 -2.71 -16.75
N ALA A 217 17.36 -1.53 -16.95
CA ALA A 217 16.66 -0.25 -17.01
C ALA A 217 16.52 0.23 -18.46
N PHE A 218 15.33 0.73 -18.80
CA PHE A 218 15.00 1.22 -20.14
C PHE A 218 14.48 2.66 -20.07
N ALA A 219 14.92 3.49 -21.02
CA ALA A 219 14.39 4.82 -21.28
C ALA A 219 13.70 4.81 -22.63
N GLU A 220 12.39 5.05 -22.67
CA GLU A 220 11.60 5.13 -23.92
C GLU A 220 11.82 3.88 -24.81
N GLY A 221 11.94 2.70 -24.19
CA GLY A 221 12.16 1.40 -24.85
C GLY A 221 13.62 1.04 -25.14
N SER A 222 14.58 1.95 -24.95
CA SER A 222 16.00 1.69 -25.16
C SER A 222 16.71 1.30 -23.85
N LEU A 223 17.54 0.26 -23.88
CA LEU A 223 18.32 -0.19 -22.73
C LEU A 223 19.39 0.87 -22.37
N VAL A 224 19.33 1.41 -21.16
CA VAL A 224 20.22 2.48 -20.69
C VAL A 224 21.15 2.07 -19.55
N GLY A 225 20.89 0.90 -18.95
CA GLY A 225 21.74 0.31 -17.92
C GLY A 225 21.28 -1.12 -17.60
N GLU A 226 22.22 -1.95 -17.21
CA GLU A 226 21.94 -3.30 -16.71
C GLU A 226 22.98 -3.73 -15.69
N THR A 227 22.61 -4.69 -14.84
CA THR A 227 23.50 -5.30 -13.85
C THR A 227 23.06 -6.72 -13.56
N GLN A 228 23.99 -7.53 -13.05
CA GLN A 228 23.70 -8.86 -12.53
C GLN A 228 24.58 -9.15 -11.32
N THR A 229 24.05 -9.87 -10.34
CA THR A 229 24.77 -10.26 -9.13
C THR A 229 24.39 -11.68 -8.71
N PRO A 230 25.32 -12.50 -8.20
CA PRO A 230 24.97 -13.75 -7.54
C PRO A 230 24.02 -13.52 -6.37
N CYS A 231 23.06 -14.43 -6.19
CA CYS A 231 22.17 -14.38 -5.03
C CYS A 231 22.85 -14.94 -3.78
N PHE A 232 22.64 -14.28 -2.64
CA PHE A 232 23.12 -14.71 -1.33
C PHE A 232 21.95 -15.23 -0.50
N ASN A 233 21.43 -16.40 -0.88
CA ASN A 233 20.29 -17.08 -0.26
C ASN A 233 18.96 -16.31 -0.36
N THR A 234 18.72 -15.33 0.50
CA THR A 234 17.47 -14.55 0.55
C THR A 234 17.62 -13.14 0.04
N ASP A 235 18.82 -12.73 -0.37
CA ASP A 235 19.11 -11.35 -0.68
C ASP A 235 20.00 -11.22 -1.92
N ALA A 236 19.77 -10.16 -2.67
CA ALA A 236 20.62 -9.75 -3.78
C ALA A 236 20.69 -8.21 -3.83
N ASP A 237 21.84 -7.67 -3.45
CA ASP A 237 22.12 -6.23 -3.53
C ASP A 237 23.01 -5.94 -4.75
N THR A 238 22.65 -4.90 -5.50
CA THR A 238 23.39 -4.45 -6.68
C THR A 238 23.07 -2.99 -7.01
N TYR A 239 23.65 -2.45 -8.07
CA TYR A 239 23.27 -1.17 -8.64
C TYR A 239 23.35 -1.21 -10.16
N ILE A 240 22.53 -0.38 -10.80
CA ILE A 240 22.56 -0.11 -12.24
C ILE A 240 23.20 1.26 -12.45
N GLU A 241 24.32 1.33 -13.15
CA GLU A 241 24.82 2.60 -13.69
C GLU A 241 23.98 2.99 -14.92
N LEU A 242 23.55 4.25 -14.97
CA LEU A 242 22.73 4.77 -16.05
C LEU A 242 23.56 5.70 -16.93
N LYS A 243 23.47 5.51 -18.25
CA LYS A 243 23.97 6.48 -19.22
C LYS A 243 22.98 7.63 -19.33
N ASP A 244 23.48 8.87 -19.35
CA ASP A 244 22.69 10.09 -19.59
C ASP A 244 21.41 10.19 -18.73
N VAL A 245 21.59 10.39 -17.42
CA VAL A 245 20.48 10.44 -16.45
C VAL A 245 19.53 11.60 -16.74
N ARG A 246 18.25 11.27 -16.97
CA ARG A 246 17.12 12.20 -17.00
C ARG A 246 16.37 12.12 -15.67
N THR A 247 16.25 13.24 -14.98
CA THR A 247 15.68 13.27 -13.64
C THR A 247 14.16 13.33 -13.68
N TRP A 248 13.50 12.69 -12.71
CA TRP A 248 12.10 12.90 -12.40
C TRP A 248 11.88 14.25 -11.67
N SER A 249 10.86 15.00 -12.07
CA SER A 249 10.38 16.23 -11.42
C SER A 249 8.91 16.50 -11.79
N PRO A 250 8.21 17.43 -11.11
CA PRO A 250 6.87 17.83 -11.52
C PRO A 250 6.76 18.31 -12.97
N GLU A 251 7.78 19.03 -13.46
CA GLU A 251 7.81 19.57 -14.82
C GLU A 251 8.24 18.55 -15.88
N ASP A 252 9.00 17.53 -15.46
CA ASP A 252 9.45 16.42 -16.30
C ASP A 252 9.34 15.11 -15.50
N PRO A 253 8.15 14.47 -15.44
CA PRO A 253 7.91 13.27 -14.64
C PRO A 253 8.45 12.01 -15.33
N PHE A 254 9.72 12.05 -15.71
CA PHE A 254 10.37 10.97 -16.44
C PHE A 254 10.54 9.72 -15.57
N LEU A 255 10.11 8.58 -16.10
CA LEU A 255 10.23 7.28 -15.44
C LEU A 255 10.94 6.30 -16.37
N TYR A 256 11.89 5.56 -15.80
CA TYR A 256 12.55 4.44 -16.45
C TYR A 256 11.75 3.17 -16.22
N ASP A 257 11.57 2.35 -17.25
CA ASP A 257 11.04 1.00 -17.08
C ASP A 257 12.15 0.10 -16.52
N LEU A 258 11.82 -0.78 -15.60
CA LEU A 258 12.76 -1.69 -14.94
C LEU A 258 12.28 -3.13 -15.08
N LYS A 259 13.14 -4.00 -15.58
CA LYS A 259 12.89 -5.45 -15.63
C LYS A 259 13.82 -6.15 -14.66
N LEU A 260 13.25 -6.99 -13.82
CA LEU A 260 13.95 -7.75 -12.79
C LEU A 260 13.75 -9.24 -13.07
N THR A 261 14.84 -10.00 -13.11
CA THR A 261 14.80 -11.45 -13.31
C THR A 261 15.63 -12.18 -12.27
N LEU A 262 15.13 -13.35 -11.85
CA LEU A 262 15.88 -14.34 -11.10
C LEU A 262 16.19 -15.50 -12.06
N GLU A 263 17.47 -15.81 -12.23
CA GLU A 263 17.97 -16.75 -13.24
C GLU A 263 18.74 -17.90 -12.59
N ASN A 264 18.51 -19.12 -13.08
CA ASN A 264 19.34 -20.28 -12.78
C ASN A 264 20.13 -20.62 -14.04
N ASP A 265 21.45 -20.38 -14.00
CA ASP A 265 22.32 -20.31 -15.18
C ASP A 265 21.81 -19.31 -16.24
N VAL A 266 21.13 -19.79 -17.28
CA VAL A 266 20.57 -18.97 -18.38
C VAL A 266 19.03 -19.02 -18.43
N ILE A 267 18.41 -19.75 -17.50
CA ILE A 267 16.96 -19.95 -17.47
C ILE A 267 16.35 -18.95 -16.50
N VAL A 268 15.45 -18.09 -17.00
CA VAL A 268 14.65 -17.18 -16.17
C VAL A 268 13.65 -18.01 -15.36
N ILE A 269 13.78 -17.95 -14.04
CA ILE A 269 12.90 -18.62 -13.08
C ILE A 269 11.75 -17.71 -12.68
N ASP A 270 12.06 -16.45 -12.39
CA ASP A 270 11.07 -15.44 -12.00
C ASP A 270 11.31 -14.12 -12.72
N ARG A 271 10.24 -13.36 -12.92
CA ARG A 271 10.29 -12.03 -13.54
C ARG A 271 9.29 -11.08 -12.89
N VAL A 272 9.76 -9.86 -12.65
CA VAL A 272 8.96 -8.73 -12.17
C VAL A 272 9.25 -7.53 -13.07
N ASP A 273 8.21 -6.87 -13.55
CA ASP A 273 8.31 -5.58 -14.23
C ASP A 273 8.02 -4.45 -13.23
N SER A 274 8.76 -3.35 -13.31
CA SER A 274 8.73 -2.22 -12.37
C SER A 274 9.07 -0.92 -13.11
N TYR A 275 9.13 0.19 -12.38
CA TYR A 275 9.64 1.47 -12.87
C TYR A 275 10.25 2.28 -11.72
N PHE A 276 11.10 3.25 -12.07
CA PHE A 276 11.67 4.19 -11.11
C PHE A 276 11.87 5.58 -11.71
N GLY A 277 11.93 6.59 -10.85
CA GLY A 277 12.31 7.96 -11.22
C GLY A 277 13.63 8.34 -10.56
N MET A 278 14.58 8.87 -11.34
CA MET A 278 15.84 9.37 -10.80
C MET A 278 15.65 10.76 -10.20
N ARG A 279 15.68 10.89 -8.87
CA ARG A 279 15.56 12.20 -8.21
C ARG A 279 16.20 12.23 -6.83
N SER A 280 16.64 13.40 -6.38
CA SER A 280 17.16 13.62 -5.03
C SER A 280 16.36 14.69 -4.29
N ILE A 281 16.23 14.53 -2.98
CA ILE A 281 15.58 15.50 -2.10
C ILE A 281 16.56 15.85 -0.98
N LYS A 282 16.79 17.14 -0.77
CA LYS A 282 17.67 17.66 0.28
C LYS A 282 17.01 18.85 0.95
N ILE A 283 17.28 19.04 2.25
CA ILE A 283 16.94 20.29 2.93
C ILE A 283 18.24 21.11 2.99
N GLU A 284 18.22 22.26 2.33
CA GLU A 284 19.27 23.28 2.46
C GLU A 284 18.57 24.56 2.91
N ASN A 285 18.61 24.81 4.23
CA ASN A 285 17.83 25.86 4.85
C ASN A 285 18.00 27.21 4.15
N PRO A 286 16.89 27.91 3.80
CA PRO A 286 15.51 27.65 4.22
C PRO A 286 14.66 26.83 3.21
N ALA A 287 15.26 26.07 2.29
CA ALA A 287 14.55 25.43 1.18
C ALA A 287 14.60 23.90 1.19
N ILE A 288 13.54 23.29 0.66
CA ILE A 288 13.56 21.91 0.18
C ILE A 288 14.00 21.95 -1.28
N LEU A 289 15.05 21.20 -1.59
CA LEU A 289 15.61 21.07 -2.93
C LEU A 289 15.15 19.75 -3.55
N LEU A 290 14.64 19.81 -4.79
CA LEU A 290 14.44 18.66 -5.66
C LEU A 290 15.48 18.73 -6.78
N ASN A 291 16.32 17.71 -6.90
CA ASN A 291 17.42 17.65 -7.87
C ASN A 291 18.35 18.88 -7.77
N GLY A 292 18.64 19.32 -6.55
CA GLY A 292 19.49 20.48 -6.27
C GLY A 292 18.85 21.85 -6.52
N ARG A 293 17.57 21.91 -6.91
CA ARG A 293 16.84 23.16 -7.16
C ARG A 293 15.73 23.38 -6.13
N PRO A 294 15.56 24.60 -5.58
CA PRO A 294 14.46 24.88 -4.66
C PRO A 294 13.11 24.60 -5.31
N VAL A 295 12.24 23.90 -4.58
CA VAL A 295 10.86 23.65 -4.98
C VAL A 295 9.90 24.23 -3.96
N PHE A 296 9.02 25.13 -4.40
CA PHE A 296 7.93 25.61 -3.56
C PHE A 296 6.77 24.60 -3.64
N GLN A 297 6.43 23.99 -2.50
CA GLN A 297 5.39 22.99 -2.43
C GLN A 297 4.04 23.65 -2.17
N ARG A 298 3.26 23.88 -3.23
CA ARG A 298 1.87 24.32 -3.14
C ARG A 298 1.00 23.08 -3.04
N LEU A 299 0.86 22.58 -1.81
CA LEU A 299 0.16 21.33 -1.52
C LEU A 299 -1.28 21.55 -1.04
N VAL A 300 -2.14 20.58 -1.32
CA VAL A 300 -3.49 20.45 -0.75
C VAL A 300 -3.54 19.32 0.28
N LEU A 301 -4.46 19.38 1.25
CA LEU A 301 -4.80 18.22 2.09
C LEU A 301 -5.81 17.36 1.32
N ASP A 302 -5.36 16.22 0.82
CA ASP A 302 -6.23 15.27 0.13
C ASP A 302 -6.70 14.20 1.12
N GLN A 303 -8.01 14.13 1.35
CA GLN A 303 -8.62 13.19 2.29
C GLN A 303 -8.87 11.81 1.66
N GLY A 304 -8.88 11.72 0.31
CA GLY A 304 -9.12 10.48 -0.41
C GLY A 304 -10.52 9.89 -0.18
N PHE A 305 -11.55 10.75 -0.11
CA PHE A 305 -12.95 10.33 0.01
C PHE A 305 -13.73 10.51 -1.30
N TYR A 306 -14.38 9.43 -1.73
CA TYR A 306 -15.24 9.41 -2.91
C TYR A 306 -16.71 9.45 -2.49
N PRO A 307 -17.58 10.25 -3.16
CA PRO A 307 -18.98 10.36 -2.80
C PRO A 307 -19.71 9.02 -2.69
N ASP A 308 -19.48 8.13 -3.66
CA ASP A 308 -20.19 6.85 -3.72
C ASP A 308 -19.36 5.69 -3.16
N GLY A 309 -18.03 5.81 -3.22
CA GLY A 309 -17.06 4.75 -2.88
C GLY A 309 -16.42 4.87 -1.49
N ILE A 310 -16.63 5.99 -0.80
CA ILE A 310 -16.04 6.35 0.49
C ILE A 310 -14.52 6.28 0.42
N TYR A 311 -13.88 5.17 0.74
CA TYR A 311 -12.43 5.03 0.63
C TYR A 311 -11.92 4.55 -0.73
N THR A 312 -12.78 3.92 -1.52
CA THR A 312 -12.37 3.25 -2.76
C THR A 312 -12.80 4.09 -3.95
N ALA A 313 -11.86 4.50 -4.81
CA ALA A 313 -12.21 5.16 -6.05
C ALA A 313 -13.07 4.23 -6.92
N PRO A 314 -14.09 4.73 -7.64
CA PRO A 314 -14.95 3.89 -8.47
C PRO A 314 -14.20 3.18 -9.60
N ASN A 315 -13.15 3.82 -10.14
CA ASN A 315 -12.27 3.31 -11.18
C ASN A 315 -10.91 4.02 -11.13
N ASP A 316 -9.97 3.56 -11.94
CA ASP A 316 -8.61 4.10 -11.99
C ASP A 316 -8.54 5.52 -12.57
N ASP A 317 -9.43 5.87 -13.49
CA ASP A 317 -9.55 7.23 -14.04
C ASP A 317 -9.98 8.25 -12.96
N ALA A 318 -10.77 7.85 -11.96
CA ALA A 318 -11.13 8.71 -10.85
C ALA A 318 -9.91 9.11 -10.00
N LEU A 319 -9.00 8.16 -9.73
CA LEU A 319 -7.73 8.45 -9.03
C LEU A 319 -6.90 9.49 -9.80
N LYS A 320 -6.77 9.28 -11.11
CA LYS A 320 -6.05 10.19 -12.00
C LYS A 320 -6.72 11.57 -12.05
N ASN A 321 -8.05 11.60 -12.08
CA ASN A 321 -8.82 12.83 -12.14
C ASN A 321 -8.70 13.67 -10.87
N ASP A 322 -8.61 13.05 -9.68
CA ASP A 322 -8.38 13.78 -8.44
C ASP A 322 -7.07 14.58 -8.46
N ILE A 323 -5.98 13.94 -8.91
CA ILE A 323 -4.69 14.60 -9.13
C ILE A 323 -4.82 15.73 -10.15
N LYS A 324 -5.50 15.45 -11.27
CA LYS A 324 -5.71 16.44 -12.34
C LYS A 324 -6.43 17.68 -11.82
N LEU A 325 -7.50 17.51 -11.04
CA LEU A 325 -8.28 18.63 -10.49
C LEU A 325 -7.42 19.52 -9.58
N ALA A 326 -6.59 18.91 -8.73
CA ALA A 326 -5.66 19.66 -7.89
C ALA A 326 -4.64 20.46 -8.72
N MET A 327 -4.08 19.84 -9.77
CA MET A 327 -3.15 20.50 -10.69
C MET A 327 -3.80 21.64 -11.48
N ASP A 328 -5.04 21.47 -11.95
CA ASP A 328 -5.78 22.47 -12.72
C ASP A 328 -6.03 23.77 -11.93
N VAL A 329 -6.22 23.67 -10.61
CA VAL A 329 -6.33 24.84 -9.71
C VAL A 329 -4.99 25.30 -9.15
N GLY A 330 -3.91 24.65 -9.57
CA GLY A 330 -2.52 25.06 -9.39
C GLY A 330 -1.72 24.27 -8.35
N PHE A 331 -2.32 23.39 -7.55
CA PHE A 331 -1.51 22.60 -6.61
C PHE A 331 -0.51 21.74 -7.38
N ASN A 332 0.74 21.68 -6.90
CA ASN A 332 1.76 20.81 -7.47
C ASN A 332 1.96 19.54 -6.64
N GLY A 333 1.06 19.29 -5.69
CA GLY A 333 1.12 18.12 -4.83
C GLY A 333 0.05 18.08 -3.75
N ALA A 334 0.09 17.04 -2.92
CA ALA A 334 -0.76 16.88 -1.75
C ALA A 334 -0.02 16.26 -0.55
N ARG A 335 -0.52 16.55 0.64
CA ARG A 335 -0.42 15.66 1.78
C ARG A 335 -1.59 14.67 1.70
N LEU A 336 -1.27 13.38 1.64
CA LEU A 336 -2.27 12.31 1.61
C LEU A 336 -2.80 12.11 3.02
N HIS A 337 -3.79 12.91 3.34
CA HIS A 337 -4.08 13.29 4.70
C HIS A 337 -4.81 12.17 5.44
N GLN A 338 -4.21 11.70 6.54
CA GLN A 338 -4.83 10.79 7.51
C GLN A 338 -5.42 9.51 6.89
N LYS A 339 -4.81 9.05 5.80
CA LYS A 339 -5.13 7.82 5.07
C LYS A 339 -3.89 7.38 4.31
N VAL A 340 -3.61 6.08 4.29
CA VAL A 340 -2.64 5.52 3.33
C VAL A 340 -3.40 5.21 2.05
N PHE A 341 -3.08 5.92 0.97
CA PHE A 341 -3.77 5.75 -0.31
C PHE A 341 -3.36 4.45 -0.98
N GLU A 342 -4.14 3.98 -1.95
CA GLU A 342 -3.79 2.79 -2.73
C GLU A 342 -2.61 3.06 -3.68
N PRO A 343 -1.75 2.06 -3.97
CA PRO A 343 -0.58 2.24 -4.83
C PRO A 343 -0.90 2.77 -6.24
N ARG A 344 -2.13 2.56 -6.73
CA ARG A 344 -2.60 3.12 -8.01
C ARG A 344 -2.65 4.66 -8.00
N PHE A 345 -2.99 5.30 -6.87
CA PHE A 345 -2.94 6.76 -6.77
C PHE A 345 -1.49 7.26 -6.89
N LEU A 346 -0.57 6.63 -6.16
CA LEU A 346 0.86 6.98 -6.16
C LEU A 346 1.49 6.75 -7.54
N TYR A 347 1.06 5.71 -8.27
CA TYR A 347 1.44 5.51 -9.67
C TYR A 347 1.04 6.70 -10.57
N TRP A 348 -0.18 7.20 -10.42
CA TRP A 348 -0.61 8.38 -11.18
C TRP A 348 0.15 9.63 -10.74
N ALA A 349 0.44 9.79 -9.45
CA ALA A 349 1.28 10.88 -8.96
C ALA A 349 2.69 10.85 -9.57
N ASP A 350 3.30 9.66 -9.66
CA ASP A 350 4.58 9.48 -10.32
C ASP A 350 4.52 9.85 -11.81
N LYS A 351 3.49 9.38 -12.52
CA LYS A 351 3.32 9.60 -13.97
C LYS A 351 2.99 11.04 -14.32
N MET A 352 2.30 11.76 -13.44
CA MET A 352 1.81 13.11 -13.68
C MET A 352 2.72 14.21 -13.12
N GLY A 353 3.74 13.86 -12.32
CA GLY A 353 4.62 14.86 -11.72
C GLY A 353 3.96 15.57 -10.53
N TYR A 354 3.33 14.81 -9.64
CA TYR A 354 2.61 15.34 -8.48
C TYR A 354 3.39 15.03 -7.19
N LEU A 355 3.71 16.05 -6.40
CA LEU A 355 4.47 15.89 -5.16
C LEU A 355 3.57 15.34 -4.05
N VAL A 356 4.03 14.33 -3.33
CA VAL A 356 3.23 13.64 -2.31
C VAL A 356 3.96 13.60 -0.97
N TRP A 357 3.23 13.82 0.10
CA TRP A 357 3.65 13.43 1.44
C TRP A 357 2.84 12.23 1.90
N GLY A 358 3.52 11.14 2.24
CA GLY A 358 2.89 9.93 2.78
C GLY A 358 2.59 10.11 4.26
N GLU A 359 1.37 9.73 4.68
CA GLU A 359 0.93 9.85 6.08
C GLU A 359 0.39 8.56 6.68
N TYR A 360 0.41 8.51 8.00
CA TYR A 360 -0.29 7.48 8.78
C TYR A 360 -1.65 8.01 9.31
N PRO A 361 -2.71 7.18 9.39
CA PRO A 361 -4.05 7.59 9.78
C PRO A 361 -4.24 7.65 11.31
N ASN A 362 -3.42 8.45 12.01
CA ASN A 362 -3.39 8.51 13.47
C ASN A 362 -4.52 9.31 14.15
N TRP A 363 -5.45 9.89 13.39
CA TRP A 363 -6.49 10.76 13.95
C TRP A 363 -7.38 10.03 14.97
N GLY A 364 -7.57 10.63 16.15
CA GLY A 364 -8.35 10.04 17.26
C GLY A 364 -7.65 8.90 18.02
N LEU A 365 -6.40 8.61 17.70
CA LEU A 365 -5.59 7.59 18.36
C LEU A 365 -5.02 8.12 19.68
N ASN A 366 -5.10 7.31 20.75
CA ASN A 366 -4.40 7.58 22.00
C ASN A 366 -2.93 7.13 21.89
N HIS A 367 -2.04 8.08 21.60
CA HIS A 367 -0.60 7.83 21.45
C HIS A 367 0.08 7.31 22.72
N SER A 368 -0.52 7.52 23.88
CA SER A 368 0.04 7.09 25.17
C SER A 368 -0.38 5.67 25.58
N ALA A 369 -1.31 5.05 24.84
CA ALA A 369 -1.71 3.67 25.09
C ALA A 369 -0.64 2.68 24.59
N LYS A 370 -0.45 1.57 25.30
CA LYS A 370 0.57 0.58 24.96
C LYS A 370 0.26 -0.12 23.63
N GLU A 371 -1.01 -0.42 23.42
CA GLU A 371 -1.52 -1.13 22.24
C GLU A 371 -1.31 -0.31 20.95
N THR A 372 -1.25 1.02 21.08
CA THR A 372 -0.98 1.94 19.97
C THR A 372 0.43 1.78 19.41
N LEU A 373 1.44 1.58 20.27
CA LEU A 373 2.83 1.48 19.83
C LEU A 373 3.03 0.31 18.87
N GLU A 374 2.59 -0.88 19.26
CA GLU A 374 2.77 -2.10 18.45
C GLU A 374 2.08 -1.97 17.09
N GLN A 375 0.85 -1.43 17.08
CA GLN A 375 0.08 -1.20 15.86
C GLN A 375 0.75 -0.17 14.95
N VAL A 376 1.04 1.03 15.47
CA VAL A 376 1.62 2.12 14.68
C VAL A 376 2.97 1.70 14.13
N LEU A 377 3.81 1.06 14.93
CA LEU A 377 5.14 0.64 14.49
C LEU A 377 5.05 -0.38 13.35
N SER A 378 4.26 -1.44 13.49
CA SER A 378 4.14 -2.47 12.44
C SER A 378 3.57 -1.86 11.16
N ASN A 379 2.41 -1.20 11.26
CA ASN A 379 1.73 -0.69 10.09
C ASN A 379 2.51 0.46 9.43
N TRP A 380 3.21 1.30 10.19
CA TRP A 380 4.05 2.33 9.60
C TRP A 380 5.25 1.77 8.83
N LEU A 381 5.90 0.72 9.34
CA LEU A 381 6.94 0.01 8.59
C LEU A 381 6.39 -0.64 7.31
N GLU A 382 5.17 -1.18 7.34
CA GLU A 382 4.48 -1.70 6.15
C GLU A 382 4.22 -0.58 5.11
N VAL A 383 3.80 0.62 5.55
CA VAL A 383 3.64 1.79 4.66
C VAL A 383 4.97 2.17 4.02
N LEU A 384 6.03 2.31 4.85
CA LEU A 384 7.35 2.68 4.36
C LEU A 384 7.89 1.65 3.36
N ASP A 385 7.72 0.35 3.62
CA ASP A 385 8.17 -0.71 2.73
C ASP A 385 7.42 -0.73 1.40
N ARG A 386 6.08 -0.57 1.45
CA ARG A 386 5.22 -0.55 0.25
C ARG A 386 5.51 0.66 -0.64
N ASP A 387 5.68 1.83 -0.04
CA ASP A 387 5.66 3.11 -0.76
C ASP A 387 7.06 3.69 -1.04
N TYR A 388 8.13 3.07 -0.52
CA TYR A 388 9.50 3.56 -0.61
C TYR A 388 9.93 3.95 -2.04
N ASN A 389 9.49 3.17 -3.03
CA ASN A 389 9.97 3.26 -4.41
C ASN A 389 9.32 4.40 -5.21
N HIS A 390 8.29 5.07 -4.69
CA HIS A 390 7.58 6.13 -5.43
C HIS A 390 8.41 7.42 -5.50
N PRO A 391 8.81 7.89 -6.70
CA PRO A 391 9.52 9.18 -6.83
C PRO A 391 8.65 10.37 -6.43
N SER A 392 7.32 10.28 -6.58
CA SER A 392 6.36 11.32 -6.16
C SER A 392 6.36 11.60 -4.67
N ILE A 393 6.62 10.59 -3.83
CA ILE A 393 6.71 10.80 -2.39
C ILE A 393 7.96 11.60 -2.10
N VAL A 394 7.79 12.80 -1.56
CA VAL A 394 8.85 13.74 -1.25
C VAL A 394 9.09 13.97 0.23
N GLY A 395 8.29 13.35 1.09
CA GLY A 395 8.44 13.41 2.53
C GLY A 395 7.47 12.48 3.25
N TRP A 396 7.74 12.24 4.52
CA TRP A 396 6.95 11.37 5.39
C TRP A 396 6.37 12.13 6.57
N CYS A 397 5.13 11.81 6.94
CA CYS A 397 4.44 12.40 8.08
C CYS A 397 3.71 11.31 8.89
N PRO A 398 4.40 10.59 9.79
CA PRO A 398 3.83 9.50 10.58
C PRO A 398 2.75 9.93 11.59
N PHE A 399 2.67 11.21 11.96
CA PHE A 399 1.60 11.70 12.81
C PHE A 399 1.08 13.06 12.34
N ASN A 400 -0.12 13.39 12.77
CA ASN A 400 -0.76 14.68 12.56
C ASN A 400 -1.42 15.14 13.86
N GLU A 401 -1.25 16.42 14.16
CA GLU A 401 -1.92 17.15 15.24
C GLU A 401 -1.81 16.44 16.58
N THR A 402 -0.60 16.02 16.95
CA THR A 402 -0.35 15.37 18.24
C THR A 402 -0.53 16.38 19.38
N PRO A 403 -1.45 16.14 20.33
CA PRO A 403 -1.64 17.03 21.47
C PRO A 403 -0.43 17.01 22.41
N GLY A 404 -0.11 18.15 23.02
CA GLY A 404 1.03 18.27 23.94
C GLY A 404 0.95 17.47 25.24
N ASN A 405 -0.17 16.78 25.51
CA ASN A 405 -0.34 15.89 26.66
C ASN A 405 -0.04 14.42 26.35
N GLN A 406 0.41 14.09 25.14
CA GLN A 406 0.78 12.74 24.73
C GLN A 406 2.26 12.44 25.01
N ASN A 407 2.60 11.15 25.12
CA ASN A 407 3.98 10.71 25.31
C ASN A 407 4.86 11.11 24.11
N PRO A 408 5.87 12.00 24.29
CA PRO A 408 6.72 12.46 23.20
C PRO A 408 7.66 11.37 22.67
N GLU A 409 7.93 10.32 23.44
CA GLU A 409 8.87 9.27 23.05
C GLU A 409 8.34 8.38 21.92
N LEU A 410 7.02 8.24 21.77
CA LEU A 410 6.45 7.54 20.61
C LEU A 410 6.77 8.30 19.31
N LEU A 411 6.55 9.62 19.29
CA LEU A 411 6.88 10.46 18.13
C LEU A 411 8.36 10.38 17.80
N ARG A 412 9.22 10.51 18.82
CA ARG A 412 10.67 10.40 18.67
C ARG A 412 11.09 9.05 18.09
N LEU A 413 10.54 7.95 18.62
CA LEU A 413 10.85 6.60 18.17
C LEU A 413 10.45 6.41 16.71
N ILE A 414 9.23 6.76 16.35
CA ILE A 414 8.72 6.59 14.98
C ILE A 414 9.46 7.51 14.00
N TYR A 415 9.79 8.75 14.38
CA TYR A 415 10.67 9.62 13.59
C TYR A 415 12.00 8.93 13.29
N ARG A 416 12.71 8.45 14.31
CA ARG A 416 14.03 7.81 14.14
C ARG A 416 13.97 6.54 13.32
N ILE A 417 12.92 5.74 13.49
CA ILE A 417 12.68 4.54 12.67
C ILE A 417 12.43 4.93 11.22
N THR A 418 11.65 5.99 10.98
CA THR A 418 11.43 6.53 9.63
C THR A 418 12.75 6.94 8.99
N LYS A 419 13.60 7.69 9.70
CA LYS A 419 14.93 8.10 9.19
C LYS A 419 15.88 6.92 8.98
N ALA A 420 15.82 5.91 9.83
CA ALA A 420 16.63 4.69 9.68
C ALA A 420 16.19 3.85 8.48
N TYR A 421 14.89 3.81 8.21
CA TYR A 421 14.32 3.08 7.08
C TYR A 421 14.51 3.83 5.75
N ASP A 422 14.25 5.14 5.73
CA ASP A 422 14.39 6.01 4.58
C ASP A 422 15.15 7.30 4.92
N HIS A 423 16.41 7.33 4.52
CA HIS A 423 17.29 8.49 4.67
C HIS A 423 17.22 9.45 3.48
N THR A 424 16.46 9.12 2.42
CA THR A 424 16.40 9.88 1.17
C THR A 424 15.33 10.98 1.18
N ARG A 425 14.47 10.98 2.21
CA ARG A 425 13.34 11.91 2.34
C ARG A 425 13.35 12.60 3.71
N PRO A 426 12.85 13.84 3.78
CA PRO A 426 12.57 14.51 5.04
C PRO A 426 11.36 13.90 5.76
N THR A 427 11.35 14.04 7.08
CA THR A 427 10.26 13.56 7.94
C THR A 427 9.73 14.67 8.86
N ILE A 428 8.41 14.87 8.81
CA ILE A 428 7.65 15.67 9.78
C ILE A 428 7.13 14.71 10.85
N ASP A 429 7.63 14.77 12.08
CA ASP A 429 7.28 13.78 13.12
C ASP A 429 5.79 13.77 13.45
N THR A 430 5.23 14.96 13.62
CA THR A 430 3.80 15.22 13.66
C THR A 430 3.53 16.51 12.93
N SER A 431 2.55 16.56 12.04
CA SER A 431 2.20 17.82 11.39
C SER A 431 1.29 18.66 12.27
N GLY A 432 1.72 19.89 12.58
CA GLY A 432 1.01 20.81 13.45
C GLY A 432 1.09 20.45 14.95
N TYR A 433 0.65 21.40 15.78
CA TYR A 433 0.71 21.34 17.24
C TYR A 433 2.13 21.18 17.80
N VAL A 434 2.50 20.02 18.38
CA VAL A 434 3.70 19.87 19.20
C VAL A 434 4.69 18.90 18.58
N HIS A 435 5.70 19.45 17.89
CA HIS A 435 6.86 18.71 17.42
C HIS A 435 7.82 18.31 18.55
N VAL A 436 8.50 17.17 18.38
CA VAL A 436 9.47 16.58 19.30
C VAL A 436 10.87 16.40 18.66
N GLU A 437 10.93 15.85 17.45
CA GLU A 437 12.16 15.67 16.67
C GLU A 437 11.78 15.64 15.18
N THR A 438 12.11 16.68 14.41
CA THR A 438 11.66 16.79 13.00
C THR A 438 12.69 17.45 12.10
N ASP A 439 12.66 17.11 10.81
CA ASP A 439 13.43 17.77 9.76
C ASP A 439 12.83 19.14 9.36
N LEU A 440 11.51 19.32 9.52
CA LEU A 440 10.77 20.50 9.07
C LEU A 440 9.71 20.88 10.10
N TYR A 441 9.66 22.16 10.45
CA TYR A 441 8.66 22.68 11.37
C TYR A 441 7.47 23.21 10.58
N ASP A 442 6.28 22.69 10.85
CA ASP A 442 5.02 23.21 10.31
C ASP A 442 4.06 23.63 11.43
N VAL A 443 3.12 24.52 11.11
CA VAL A 443 2.16 25.05 12.08
C VAL A 443 0.78 25.09 11.46
N HIS A 444 -0.22 24.74 12.26
CA HIS A 444 -1.63 24.91 11.91
C HIS A 444 -2.15 26.15 12.66
N ASN A 445 -2.90 26.99 11.97
CA ASN A 445 -3.49 28.22 12.53
C ASN A 445 -4.90 27.97 13.06
#